data_AF-A0A4S1CM46-F1
#
_entry.id   AF-A0A4S1CM46-F1
#
_cell.length_a   1.000
_cell.length_b   1.000
_cell.length_c   1.000
_cell.angle_alpha   90.00
_cell.angle_beta   90.00
_cell.angle_gamma   90.00
#
_symmetry.space_group_name_H-M   'P 1'
#
loop_
_entity.id
_entity.type
_entity.pdbx_description
1 polymer ?
#
loop_
_entity_poly.entity_id
_entity_poly.type
_entity_poly.pdbx_seq_one_letter_code
_entity_poly.pdbx_strand_id
1 'polypeptide(L)' 'MEEHAGKHEEVTPELLMVMAASIAAYLGKNVRIRRARFVDTMQANAWGQSSRVVLQASHNLNLRRG' A
#
# COMPACT_ATOMS: atom_id res chain seq x y z
N MET A 1 23.22 9.46 -18.24
CA MET A 1 22.15 8.52 -18.64
C MET A 1 22.18 7.42 -17.60
N GLU A 2 21.57 7.68 -16.44
CA GLU A 2 21.57 6.72 -15.33
C GLU A 2 20.51 5.64 -15.60
N GLU A 3 20.99 4.48 -16.04
CA GLU A 3 20.26 3.22 -15.98
C GLU A 3 19.97 2.87 -14.50
N HIS A 4 18.79 3.26 -14.01
CA HIS A 4 18.18 2.60 -12.85
C HIS A 4 17.31 1.44 -13.34
N ALA A 5 17.95 0.49 -14.02
CA ALA A 5 17.31 -0.76 -14.42
C ALA A 5 17.34 -1.76 -13.24
N GLY A 6 16.15 -2.01 -12.66
CA GLY A 6 15.76 -3.38 -12.32
C GLY A 6 16.38 -4.05 -11.10
N LYS A 7 16.67 -3.34 -10.01
CA LYS A 7 16.69 -3.98 -8.69
C LYS A 7 15.31 -3.76 -8.07
N HIS A 8 14.52 -4.83 -7.94
CA HIS A 8 13.35 -4.80 -7.07
C HIS A 8 13.84 -4.39 -5.68
N GLU A 9 13.69 -3.11 -5.35
CA GLU A 9 14.01 -2.60 -4.03
C GLU A 9 13.15 -3.39 -3.05
N GLU A 10 13.79 -4.12 -2.15
CA GLU A 10 13.04 -4.92 -1.19
C GLU A 10 12.38 -3.94 -0.22
N VAL A 11 11.13 -4.19 0.16
CA VAL A 11 10.48 -3.30 1.14
C VAL A 11 11.17 -3.54 2.48
N THR A 12 11.98 -2.59 2.91
CA THR A 12 12.78 -2.76 4.11
C THR A 12 11.90 -2.76 5.37
N PRO A 13 12.36 -3.40 6.46
CA PRO A 13 11.65 -3.38 7.74
C PRO A 13 11.42 -1.97 8.29
N GLU A 14 12.39 -1.06 8.10
CA GLU A 14 12.30 0.33 8.55
C GLU A 14 11.18 1.06 7.82
N LEU A 15 11.08 0.88 6.50
CA LEU A 15 10.03 1.48 5.70
C LEU A 15 8.64 0.94 6.09
N LEU A 16 8.53 -0.37 6.34
CA LEU A 16 7.30 -0.98 6.88
C LEU A 16 6.91 -0.40 8.23
N MET A 17 7.89 -0.16 9.12
CA MET A 17 7.63 0.41 10.45
C MET A 17 7.12 1.84 10.35
N VAL A 18 7.75 2.68 9.52
CA VAL A 18 7.30 4.06 9.28
C VAL A 18 5.89 4.06 8.70
N MET A 19 5.61 3.24 7.69
CA MET A 19 4.26 3.12 7.12
C MET A 19 3.23 2.69 8.18
N ALA A 20 3.54 1.67 8.98
CA ALA A 20 2.63 1.20 10.03
C ALA A 20 2.35 2.29 11.07
N ALA A 21 3.37 3.01 11.51
CA ALA A 21 3.24 4.11 12.46
C ALA A 21 2.39 5.26 11.89
N SER A 22 2.63 5.67 10.65
CA SER A 22 1.84 6.73 10.00
C SER A 22 0.37 6.34 9.84
N ILE A 23 0.07 5.11 9.40
CA ILE A 23 -1.31 4.64 9.27
C ILE A 23 -1.98 4.54 10.65
N ALA A 24 -1.25 4.05 11.66
CA ALA A 24 -1.77 3.96 13.01
C ALA A 24 -2.08 5.33 13.61
N ALA A 25 -1.20 6.32 13.40
CA ALA A 25 -1.42 7.70 13.84
C ALA A 25 -2.62 8.34 13.13
N TYR A 26 -2.78 8.10 11.82
CA TYR A 26 -3.91 8.63 11.06
C TYR A 26 -5.25 7.99 11.45
N LEU A 27 -5.27 6.67 11.70
CA LEU A 27 -6.50 5.93 12.02
C LEU A 27 -6.80 5.85 13.53
N GLY A 28 -5.85 6.22 14.40
CA GLY A 28 -5.96 6.10 15.85
C GLY A 28 -5.99 4.66 16.38
N LYS A 29 -5.48 3.67 15.61
CA LYS A 29 -5.53 2.25 15.97
C LYS A 29 -4.31 1.47 15.48
N ASN A 30 -4.02 0.34 16.15
CA ASN A 30 -2.93 -0.54 15.75
C ASN A 30 -3.15 -1.12 14.33
N VAL A 31 -2.08 -1.14 13.54
CA VAL A 31 -2.09 -1.57 12.14
C VAL A 31 -1.11 -2.72 11.95
N ARG A 32 -1.54 -3.77 11.22
CA ARG A 32 -0.69 -4.89 10.80
C ARG A 32 -0.62 -4.94 9.28
N ILE A 33 0.53 -4.61 8.72
CA ILE A 33 0.80 -4.77 7.29
C ILE A 33 1.07 -6.26 7.01
N ARG A 34 0.24 -6.91 6.18
CA ARG A 34 0.38 -8.34 5.84
C ARG A 34 1.32 -8.58 4.67
N ARG A 35 1.35 -7.65 3.71
CA ARG A 35 2.15 -7.73 2.49
C ARG A 35 2.38 -6.32 1.97
N ALA A 36 3.63 -6.02 1.61
CA ALA A 36 3.99 -4.85 0.84
C ALA A 36 4.88 -5.30 -0.31
N ARG A 37 4.73 -4.67 -1.47
CA ARG A 37 5.58 -4.88 -2.63
C ARG A 37 5.62 -3.59 -3.44
N PHE A 38 6.75 -3.29 -4.06
CA PHE A 38 6.76 -2.30 -5.12
C PHE A 38 6.00 -2.84 -6.32
N VAL A 39 5.21 -1.97 -6.93
CA VAL A 39 4.49 -2.24 -8.17
C VAL A 39 5.30 -1.61 -9.29
N ASP A 40 5.69 -2.40 -10.27
CA ASP A 40 6.34 -1.90 -11.47
C ASP A 40 5.34 -1.04 -12.25
N THR A 41 5.69 0.22 -12.50
CA THR A 41 4.83 1.18 -13.19
C THR A 41 4.60 0.83 -14.66
N MET A 42 5.52 0.06 -15.28
CA MET A 42 5.38 -0.45 -16.65
C MET A 42 4.40 -1.64 -16.72
N GLN A 43 4.17 -2.33 -15.59
CA GLN A 43 3.23 -3.46 -15.47
C GLN A 43 1.97 -3.10 -14.65
N ALA A 44 1.88 -1.86 -14.17
CA ALA A 44 0.72 -1.36 -13.47
C ALA A 44 -0.43 -1.20 -14.46
N ASN A 45 -1.47 -2.02 -14.32
CA ASN A 45 -2.70 -1.80 -15.05
C ASN A 45 -3.30 -0.43 -14.67
N ALA A 46 -4.18 0.13 -15.52
CA ALA A 46 -4.79 1.45 -15.29
C ALA A 46 -5.46 1.63 -13.92
N TRP A 47 -5.79 0.53 -13.24
CA TRP A 47 -6.34 0.50 -11.88
C TRP A 47 -5.32 0.84 -10.79
N GLY A 48 -4.03 0.59 -11.01
CA GLY A 48 -2.96 0.94 -10.09
C GLY A 48 -2.54 2.42 -10.14
N GLN A 49 -2.87 3.12 -11.23
CA GLN A 49 -2.54 4.54 -11.43
C GLN A 49 -3.65 5.49 -10.95
N SER A 50 -4.87 4.99 -10.73
CA SER A 50 -5.98 5.81 -10.27
C SER A 50 -6.05 5.85 -8.74
N SER A 51 -5.95 7.05 -8.15
CA SER A 51 -6.10 7.25 -6.70
C SER A 51 -7.51 6.96 -6.18
N ARG A 52 -8.47 6.74 -7.07
CA ARG A 52 -9.86 6.42 -6.74
C ARG A 52 -10.20 5.01 -7.21
N VAL A 53 -9.98 4.04 -6.32
CA VAL A 53 -10.44 2.65 -6.52
C VAL A 53 -11.76 2.46 -5.77
N VAL A 54 -12.81 2.07 -6.50
CA VAL A 54 -14.09 1.66 -5.90
C VAL A 54 -14.00 0.16 -5.60
N LEU A 55 -13.80 -0.18 -4.32
CA LEU A 55 -13.86 -1.57 -3.86
C LEU A 55 -15.32 -2.00 -3.76
N GLN A 56 -15.84 -2.67 -4.79
CA GLN A 56 -17.11 -3.36 -4.70
C GLN A 56 -16.91 -4.66 -3.89
N ALA A 57 -17.20 -4.62 -2.61
CA ALA A 57 -17.27 -5.84 -1.80
C ALA A 57 -18.68 -6.46 -1.90
N SER A 58 -18.78 -7.76 -2.14
CA SER A 58 -20.07 -8.48 -2.16
C SER A 58 -20.78 -8.50 -0.80
N HIS A 59 -20.02 -8.23 0.27
CA HIS A 59 -20.51 -8.04 1.62
C HIS A 59 -20.09 -6.65 2.07
N ASN A 60 -21.01 -5.90 2.66
CA ASN A 60 -20.71 -4.62 3.30
C ASN A 60 -19.58 -4.88 4.30
N LEU A 61 -18.37 -4.39 3.98
CA LEU A 61 -17.27 -4.33 4.92
C LEU A 61 -17.70 -3.29 5.95
N ASN A 62 -18.41 -3.73 6.98
CA ASN A 62 -18.86 -2.89 8.08
C ASN A 62 -17.63 -2.27 8.73
N LEU A 63 -17.25 -1.10 8.23
CA LEU A 63 -16.23 -0.25 8.80
C LEU A 63 -16.85 0.33 10.07
N ARG A 64 -16.83 -0.47 11.15
CA ARG A 64 -17.12 0.00 12.51
C ARG A 64 -16.15 1.14 12.81
N ARG A 65 -16.61 2.37 12.62
CA ARG A 65 -16.09 3.56 13.28
C ARG A 65 -16.43 3.41 14.76
N GLY A 66 -15.40 3.23 15.58
CA GLY A 66 -15.41 3.70 16.96
C GLY A 66 -14.98 5.16 16.95
#